data_AF-A0A1V2LRH9-F1
#
_entry.id   AF-A0A1V2LRH9-F1
#
_cell.length_a   1.000
_cell.length_b   1.000
_cell.length_c   1.000
_cell.angle_alpha   90.00
_cell.angle_beta   90.00
_cell.angle_gamma   90.00
#
_symmetry.space_group_name_H-M   'P 1'
#
loop_
_entity.id
_entity.type
_entity.pdbx_description
1 polymer ?
#
loop_
_entity_poly.entity_id
_entity_poly.type
_entity_poly.pdbx_seq_one_letter_code
_entity_poly.pdbx_strand_id
1 'polypeptide(L)'
;MVALQKLVVSTALVSVALGDEAPANFDSHKRTVARAHLDNGLVKGLIEFTSGDVFVNVHLDVTGLPEGLGPFNYRIHDYKVKGHCERAGDVFNPFDANYVECDDFGDDSSLFCW
;
A
#
# COMPACT_ATOMS: atom_id res chain seq x y z
N MET A 1 30.92 59.54 -3.00
CA MET A 1 30.67 58.34 -2.17
C MET A 1 29.50 57.60 -2.79
N VAL A 2 29.69 56.32 -3.08
CA VAL A 2 28.87 55.46 -3.96
C VAL A 2 27.55 55.07 -3.26
N ALA A 3 26.42 55.31 -3.93
CA ALA A 3 25.12 54.80 -3.49
C ALA A 3 25.02 53.30 -3.84
N LEU A 4 25.11 52.46 -2.82
CA LEU A 4 25.11 50.99 -2.93
C LEU A 4 23.68 50.50 -3.22
N GLN A 5 23.43 50.01 -4.44
CA GLN A 5 22.20 49.29 -4.79
C GLN A 5 22.09 48.01 -3.97
N LYS A 6 21.03 47.88 -3.17
CA LYS A 6 20.75 46.68 -2.38
C LYS A 6 20.15 45.60 -3.29
N LEU A 7 20.99 44.70 -3.79
CA LEU A 7 20.58 43.47 -4.44
C LEU A 7 20.04 42.51 -3.37
N VAL A 8 18.72 42.34 -3.30
CA VAL A 8 18.09 41.35 -2.42
C VAL A 8 18.25 39.98 -3.09
N VAL A 9 19.19 39.19 -2.58
CA VAL A 9 19.41 37.80 -3.01
C VAL A 9 18.35 36.92 -2.32
N SER A 10 17.31 36.57 -3.07
CA SER A 10 16.28 35.62 -2.64
C SER A 10 16.88 34.21 -2.57
N THR A 11 17.17 33.73 -1.36
CA THR A 11 17.69 32.38 -1.12
C THR A 11 16.54 31.37 -1.23
N ALA A 12 16.54 30.54 -2.28
CA ALA A 12 15.60 29.44 -2.41
C ALA A 12 15.95 28.34 -1.40
N LEU A 13 15.08 28.13 -0.40
CA LEU A 13 15.15 26.99 0.50
C LEU A 13 14.73 25.74 -0.27
N VAL A 14 15.70 24.94 -0.70
CA VAL A 14 15.47 23.59 -1.21
C VAL A 14 15.38 22.67 0.00
N SER A 15 14.16 22.32 0.40
CA SER A 15 13.91 21.26 1.37
C SER A 15 14.10 19.91 0.68
N VAL A 16 15.20 19.23 0.99
CA VAL A 16 15.35 17.80 0.68
C VAL A 16 14.66 17.01 1.79
N ALA A 17 13.53 16.39 1.47
CA ALA A 17 12.94 15.36 2.32
C ALA A 17 13.80 14.10 2.18
N LEU A 18 14.57 13.78 3.22
CA LEU A 18 15.19 12.46 3.34
C LEU A 18 14.09 11.53 3.88
N GLY A 19 13.67 10.55 3.09
CA GLY A 19 12.81 9.47 3.57
C GLY A 19 13.61 8.58 4.52
N ASP A 20 13.13 8.41 5.75
CA ASP A 20 13.71 7.45 6.69
C ASP A 20 13.40 6.01 6.24
N GLU A 21 14.27 5.07 6.60
CA GLU A 21 14.04 3.64 6.38
C GLU A 21 12.71 3.21 7.03
N ALA A 22 11.96 2.34 6.34
CA ALA A 22 10.69 1.84 6.84
C ALA A 22 10.86 1.26 8.26
N PRO A 23 9.95 1.56 9.21
CA PRO A 23 10.05 1.06 10.58
C PRO A 23 10.13 -0.46 10.62
N ALA A 24 11.11 -0.99 11.36
CA ALA A 24 11.24 -2.44 11.54
C ALA A 24 9.99 -3.02 12.24
N ASN A 25 9.36 -4.01 11.60
CA ASN A 25 8.19 -4.70 12.15
C ASN A 25 8.61 -5.82 13.11
N PHE A 26 8.38 -5.61 14.41
CA PHE A 26 8.67 -6.60 15.46
C PHE A 26 7.45 -7.39 15.93
N ASP A 27 6.25 -7.09 15.42
CA ASP A 27 4.98 -7.68 15.85
C ASP A 27 4.45 -8.74 14.86
N SER A 28 5.22 -9.07 13.82
CA SER A 28 4.86 -10.13 12.89
C SER A 28 5.03 -11.51 13.52
N HIS A 29 3.91 -12.08 14.00
CA HIS A 29 3.86 -13.46 14.45
C HIS A 29 4.19 -14.42 13.29
N LYS A 30 5.25 -15.20 13.45
CA LYS A 30 5.66 -16.22 12.48
C LYS A 30 4.71 -17.41 12.47
N ARG A 31 4.54 -18.04 11.30
CA ARG A 31 3.71 -19.25 11.10
C ARG A 31 2.24 -19.04 11.48
N THR A 32 1.75 -17.82 11.30
CA THR A 32 0.35 -17.47 11.52
C THR A 32 -0.39 -17.57 10.20
N VAL A 33 -1.63 -18.05 10.28
CA VAL A 33 -2.54 -18.10 9.15
C VAL A 33 -3.71 -17.15 9.41
N ALA A 34 -3.89 -16.18 8.52
CA ALA A 34 -5.06 -15.30 8.50
C ALA A 34 -5.92 -15.63 7.29
N ARG A 35 -7.24 -15.60 7.46
CA ARG A 35 -8.20 -15.93 6.41
C ARG A 35 -9.23 -14.83 6.26
N ALA A 36 -9.47 -14.41 5.02
CA ALA A 36 -10.54 -13.50 4.65
C ALA A 36 -11.53 -14.22 3.73
N HIS A 37 -12.80 -14.13 4.06
CA HIS A 37 -13.88 -14.71 3.27
C HIS A 37 -14.54 -13.60 2.45
N LEU A 38 -14.64 -13.82 1.14
CA LEU A 38 -15.41 -13.00 0.22
C LEU A 38 -16.77 -13.67 0.03
N ASP A 39 -17.84 -12.96 0.42
CA ASP A 39 -19.21 -13.40 0.21
C ASP A 39 -20.04 -12.19 -0.24
N ASN A 40 -19.92 -11.85 -1.53
CA ASN A 40 -20.63 -10.72 -2.12
C ASN A 40 -21.38 -11.15 -3.39
N GLY A 41 -22.63 -11.61 -3.19
CA GLY A 41 -23.51 -12.03 -4.27
C GLY A 41 -22.97 -13.26 -5.00
N LEU A 42 -22.64 -13.10 -6.29
CA LEU A 42 -22.08 -14.17 -7.11
C LEU A 42 -20.59 -14.39 -6.85
N VAL A 43 -19.87 -13.37 -6.40
CA VAL A 43 -18.43 -13.48 -6.11
C VAL A 43 -18.26 -14.08 -4.74
N LYS A 44 -17.66 -15.28 -4.72
CA LYS A 44 -17.35 -16.02 -3.50
C LYS A 44 -15.90 -16.44 -3.51
N GLY A 45 -15.24 -16.35 -2.37
CA GLY A 45 -13.85 -16.75 -2.30
C GLY A 45 -13.27 -16.80 -0.90
N LEU A 46 -12.11 -17.42 -0.83
CA LEU A 46 -11.26 -17.48 0.34
C LEU A 46 -9.90 -16.92 -0.04
N ILE A 47 -9.42 -15.99 0.78
CA ILE A 47 -8.06 -15.48 0.72
C ILE A 47 -7.36 -15.96 1.99
N GLU A 48 -6.28 -16.70 1.84
CA GLU A 48 -5.45 -17.18 2.94
C GLU A 48 -4.07 -16.52 2.89
N PHE A 49 -3.69 -15.91 4.01
CA PHE A 49 -2.37 -15.34 4.24
C PHE A 49 -1.62 -16.25 5.19
N THR A 50 -0.45 -16.73 4.78
CA THR A 50 0.42 -17.55 5.62
C THR A 50 1.74 -16.83 5.84
N SER A 51 2.05 -16.47 7.09
CA SER A 51 3.32 -15.81 7.42
C SER A 51 4.48 -16.81 7.43
N GLY A 52 5.43 -16.60 6.52
CA GLY A 52 6.73 -17.25 6.51
C GLY A 52 7.73 -16.51 7.40
N ASP A 53 9.01 -16.84 7.27
CA ASP A 53 10.08 -16.18 8.04
C ASP A 53 10.42 -14.77 7.53
N VAL A 54 10.24 -14.52 6.23
CA VAL A 54 10.63 -13.26 5.55
C VAL A 54 9.48 -12.68 4.73
N PHE A 55 8.58 -13.52 4.21
CA PHE A 55 7.48 -13.11 3.33
C PHE A 55 6.15 -13.73 3.77
N VAL A 56 5.06 -13.09 3.35
CA VAL A 56 3.70 -13.62 3.51
C VAL A 56 3.27 -14.24 2.19
N ASN A 57 2.85 -15.50 2.24
CA ASN A 57 2.24 -16.17 1.08
C ASN A 57 0.75 -15.87 1.05
N VAL A 58 0.25 -15.49 -0.13
CA VAL A 58 -1.19 -15.22 -0.32
C VAL A 58 -1.74 -16.25 -1.30
N HIS A 59 -2.73 -17.02 -0.85
CA HIS A 59 -3.49 -17.95 -1.69
C HIS A 59 -4.90 -17.39 -1.90
N LEU A 60 -5.27 -17.17 -3.15
CA LEU A 60 -6.60 -16.69 -3.53
C LEU A 60 -7.36 -17.80 -4.27
N ASP A 61 -8.48 -18.21 -3.69
CA ASP A 61 -9.47 -19.07 -4.35
C ASP A 61 -10.76 -18.26 -4.49
N VAL A 62 -11.04 -17.77 -5.70
CA VAL A 62 -12.19 -16.91 -5.98
C VAL A 62 -12.97 -17.46 -7.16
N THR A 63 -14.29 -17.50 -7.01
CA THR A 63 -15.26 -18.00 -8.00
C THR A 63 -16.34 -16.98 -8.25
N GLY A 64 -17.05 -17.13 -9.38
CA GLY A 64 -18.16 -16.24 -9.76
C GLY A 64 -17.73 -14.86 -10.28
N LEU A 65 -16.45 -14.71 -10.63
CA LEU A 65 -15.97 -13.56 -11.41
C LEU A 65 -16.53 -13.64 -12.85
N PRO A 66 -16.94 -12.51 -13.45
CA PRO A 66 -17.50 -12.51 -14.80
C PRO A 66 -16.45 -12.89 -15.84
N GLU A 67 -16.81 -13.83 -16.71
CA GLU A 67 -15.92 -14.30 -17.79
C GLU A 67 -15.61 -13.18 -18.78
N GLY A 68 -14.35 -13.08 -19.21
CA GLY A 68 -13.92 -12.13 -20.25
C GLY A 68 -13.82 -10.67 -19.82
N LEU A 69 -14.10 -10.34 -18.55
CA LEU A 69 -13.97 -8.96 -18.01
C LEU A 69 -12.70 -8.75 -17.16
N GLY A 70 -11.76 -9.69 -17.20
CA GLY A 70 -10.46 -9.54 -16.55
C GLY A 70 -9.56 -8.53 -17.28
N PRO A 71 -8.49 -8.05 -16.63
CA PRO A 71 -7.97 -8.51 -15.32
C PRO A 71 -8.73 -7.93 -14.12
N PHE A 72 -8.84 -8.72 -13.05
CA PHE A 72 -9.42 -8.27 -11.78
C PHE A 72 -8.29 -7.89 -10.82
N ASN A 73 -8.36 -6.67 -10.29
CA ASN A 73 -7.38 -6.18 -9.32
C ASN A 73 -7.75 -6.61 -7.90
N TYR A 74 -6.73 -6.93 -7.11
CA TYR A 74 -6.85 -7.28 -5.70
C TYR A 74 -6.09 -6.27 -4.85
N ARG A 75 -6.72 -5.74 -3.79
CA ARG A 75 -6.14 -4.74 -2.89
C ARG A 75 -6.57 -5.01 -1.44
N ILE A 76 -5.71 -4.64 -0.50
CA ILE A 76 -6.02 -4.61 0.93
C ILE A 76 -6.43 -3.18 1.28
N HIS A 77 -7.44 -3.02 2.12
CA HIS A 77 -7.98 -1.73 2.54
C HIS A 77 -7.84 -1.54 4.05
N ASP A 78 -7.86 -0.29 4.51
CA ASP A 78 -7.64 0.08 5.91
C ASP A 78 -8.60 -0.57 6.90
N TYR A 79 -9.87 -0.71 6.51
CA TYR A 79 -10.92 -1.15 7.41
C TYR A 79 -11.53 -2.47 6.97
N LYS A 80 -11.75 -3.34 7.96
CA LYS A 80 -12.56 -4.55 7.78
C LYS A 80 -13.98 -4.17 7.37
N VAL A 81 -14.43 -4.74 6.25
CA VAL A 81 -15.82 -4.57 5.77
C VAL A 81 -16.82 -5.12 6.79
N LYS A 82 -17.79 -4.28 7.17
CA LYS A 82 -19.01 -4.67 7.90
C LYS A 82 -20.22 -4.36 7.03
N GLY A 83 -20.59 -5.30 6.17
CA GLY A 83 -21.68 -5.17 5.21
C GLY A 83 -21.20 -4.68 3.84
N HIS A 84 -20.99 -3.37 3.69
CA HIS A 84 -20.74 -2.71 2.40
C HIS A 84 -19.24 -2.49 2.14
N CYS A 85 -18.78 -2.85 0.93
CA CYS A 85 -17.37 -2.75 0.53
C CYS A 85 -16.86 -1.29 0.48
N GLU A 86 -17.73 -0.32 0.23
CA GLU A 86 -17.42 1.11 0.20
C GLU A 86 -16.97 1.64 1.56
N ARG A 87 -17.22 0.90 2.64
CA ARG A 87 -16.76 1.23 4.00
C ARG A 87 -15.39 0.66 4.33
N ALA A 88 -14.73 -0.01 3.38
CA ALA A 88 -13.37 -0.51 3.59
C ALA A 88 -12.35 0.62 3.71
N GLY A 89 -12.70 1.84 3.29
CA GLY A 89 -11.79 2.99 3.27
C GLY A 89 -10.85 2.93 2.07
N ASP A 90 -9.73 3.64 2.19
CA ASP A 90 -8.71 3.72 1.15
C ASP A 90 -7.87 2.43 1.10
N VAL A 91 -7.00 2.35 0.09
CA VAL A 91 -6.02 1.27 -0.03
C VAL A 91 -5.08 1.35 1.16
N PHE A 92 -4.84 0.20 1.80
CA PHE A 92 -3.98 0.11 2.98
C PHE A 92 -2.56 0.56 2.64
N ASN A 93 -2.20 1.75 3.13
CA ASN A 93 -0.92 2.40 2.87
C ASN A 93 -0.27 2.87 4.19
N PRO A 94 0.23 1.94 5.03
CA PRO A 94 0.76 2.27 6.35
C PRO A 94 2.03 3.13 6.29
N PHE A 95 2.68 3.23 5.13
CA PHE A 95 3.93 3.96 4.94
C PHE A 95 3.75 5.30 4.21
N ASP A 96 2.50 5.69 3.93
CA ASP A 96 2.18 6.92 3.19
C ASP A 96 3.01 7.05 1.89
N ALA A 97 3.16 5.92 1.18
CA ALA A 97 3.86 5.85 -0.08
C ALA A 97 3.09 6.68 -1.12
N ASN A 98 3.57 7.89 -1.40
CA ASN A 98 2.94 8.89 -2.26
C ASN A 98 3.65 8.97 -3.62
N TYR A 99 3.74 7.90 -4.41
CA TYR A 99 4.52 7.93 -5.66
C TYR A 99 3.87 7.23 -6.85
N VAL A 100 4.15 7.79 -8.03
CA VAL A 100 3.53 7.49 -9.34
C VAL A 100 4.06 6.19 -9.96
N GLU A 101 5.24 5.74 -9.56
CA GLU A 101 5.92 4.57 -10.12
C GLU A 101 6.42 3.66 -8.98
N CYS A 102 5.93 2.42 -8.94
CA CYS A 102 6.09 1.45 -7.86
C CYS A 102 7.49 0.85 -7.81
N ASP A 103 8.20 0.86 -8.94
CA ASP A 103 9.51 0.24 -9.14
C ASP A 103 10.67 1.11 -8.63
N ASP A 104 10.39 2.34 -8.20
CA ASP A 104 11.39 3.26 -7.65
C ASP A 104 11.75 2.94 -6.18
N PHE A 105 10.99 2.05 -5.54
CA PHE A 105 11.32 1.58 -4.20
C PHE A 105 12.45 0.55 -4.27
N GLY A 106 13.61 0.90 -3.72
CA GLY A 106 14.70 -0.04 -3.42
C GLY A 106 14.38 -0.98 -2.24
N ASP A 107 13.12 -1.05 -1.82
CA ASP A 107 12.61 -1.83 -0.70
C ASP A 107 11.32 -2.59 -1.08
N ASP A 108 10.76 -3.33 -0.11
CA ASP A 108 9.58 -4.18 -0.29
C ASP A 108 8.24 -3.43 -0.27
N SER A 109 8.26 -2.09 -0.17
CA SER A 109 7.04 -1.28 -0.17
C SER A 109 6.41 -1.09 -1.56
N SER A 110 7.09 -1.52 -2.63
CA SER A 110 6.55 -1.60 -4.00
C SER A 110 5.22 -2.37 -4.10
N LEU A 111 4.94 -3.28 -3.15
CA LEU A 111 3.66 -4.00 -3.03
C LEU A 111 2.46 -3.13 -2.61
N PHE A 112 2.71 -1.96 -2.01
CA PHE A 112 1.68 -1.04 -1.51
C PHE A 112 1.41 0.14 -2.45
N CYS A 113 2.15 0.22 -3.56
CA CYS A 113 2.06 1.32 -4.50
C CYS A 113 1.09 0.93 -5.64
N TRP A 114 -0.24 1.00 -5.47
CA TRP A 114 -1.22 0.79 -6.56
C TRP A 114 -2.56 1.46 -6.29
#